data_AF-A0A2M7NW04-F1
#
_entry.id   AF-A0A2M7NW04-F1
#
_cell.length_a   1.000
_cell.length_b   1.000
_cell.length_c   1.000
_cell.angle_alpha   90.00
_cell.angle_beta   90.00
_cell.angle_gamma   90.00
#
_symmetry.space_group_name_H-M   'P 1'
#
loop_
_entity.id
_entity.type
_entity.pdbx_description
1 polymer ?
#
loop_
_entity_poly.entity_id
_entity_poly.type
_entity_poly.pdbx_seq_one_letter_code
_entity_poly.pdbx_strand_id
1 'polypeptide(L)'
;EMETMSDAETAEQVTSALIQGVDEQLHVEMQRSIDYFNTISGSSEEISKIVLTGGGAMLKNLDKYLNRQMDIPVEIFNPLDYIEHPDDPELLKNASAYAVAIGLALRKAGDSSAIRAV
;
A
#
# COMPACT_ATOMS: atom_id res chain seq x y z
N GLU A 1 18.39 25.51 26.18
CA GLU A 1 17.09 24.89 25.83
C GLU A 1 16.33 25.60 24.71
N MET A 2 16.85 26.69 24.11
CA MET A 2 16.13 27.45 23.06
C MET A 2 16.53 27.10 21.61
N GLU A 3 17.54 26.25 21.40
CA GLU A 3 18.03 25.88 20.04
C GLU A 3 17.36 24.62 19.45
N THR A 4 16.89 23.67 20.27
CA THR A 4 16.32 22.40 19.78
C THR A 4 14.89 22.48 19.24
N MET A 5 14.15 23.58 19.50
CA MET A 5 12.77 23.76 19.03
C MET A 5 12.67 24.13 17.54
N SER A 6 13.71 24.75 16.97
CA SER A 6 13.78 25.19 15.56
C SER A 6 13.91 24.04 14.56
N ASP A 7 14.71 23.04 14.89
CA ASP A 7 15.06 21.96 13.96
C ASP A 7 13.93 20.94 13.79
N ALA A 8 13.15 20.70 14.84
CA ALA A 8 12.02 19.77 14.80
C ALA A 8 10.84 20.32 13.98
N GLU A 9 10.49 21.61 14.15
CA GLU A 9 9.45 22.26 13.34
C GLU A 9 9.87 22.39 11.88
N THR A 10 11.14 22.70 11.61
CA THR A 10 11.68 22.76 10.24
C THR A 10 11.69 21.37 9.59
N ALA A 11 12.09 20.33 10.33
CA ALA A 11 12.04 18.95 9.85
C ALA A 11 10.60 18.50 9.57
N GLU A 12 9.64 18.86 10.42
CA GLU A 12 8.22 18.55 10.24
C GLU A 12 7.63 19.30 9.03
N GLN A 13 7.96 20.59 8.85
CA GLN A 13 7.55 21.36 7.67
C GLN A 13 8.14 20.81 6.38
N VAL A 14 9.45 20.52 6.34
CA VAL A 14 10.11 19.91 5.16
C VAL A 14 9.52 18.54 4.86
N THR A 15 9.28 17.72 5.88
CA THR A 15 8.62 16.41 5.73
C THR A 15 7.21 16.58 5.18
N SER A 16 6.44 17.56 5.67
CA SER A 16 5.09 17.83 5.17
C SER A 16 5.07 18.29 3.71
N ALA A 17 6.02 19.15 3.30
CA ALA A 17 6.12 19.66 1.94
C ALA A 17 6.60 18.58 0.96
N LEU A 18 7.53 17.72 1.38
CA LEU A 18 7.97 16.56 0.59
C LEU A 18 6.83 15.56 0.42
N ILE A 19 6.06 15.30 1.49
CA ILE A 19 4.87 14.46 1.41
C ILE A 19 3.87 15.05 0.43
N GLN A 20 3.57 16.36 0.49
CA GLN A 20 2.65 17.04 -0.43
C GLN A 20 3.09 16.99 -1.91
N GLY A 21 4.38 17.17 -2.19
CA GLY A 21 4.89 17.11 -3.57
C GLY A 21 4.85 15.69 -4.16
N VAL A 22 5.14 14.68 -3.33
CA VAL A 22 5.03 13.26 -3.72
C VAL A 22 3.55 12.85 -3.83
N ASP A 23 2.69 13.45 -3.02
CA ASP A 23 1.24 13.26 -2.95
C ASP A 23 0.54 13.44 -4.29
N GLU A 24 0.74 14.61 -4.90
CA GLU A 24 0.04 15.00 -6.12
C GLU A 24 0.45 14.09 -7.28
N GLN A 25 1.74 13.76 -7.37
CA GLN A 25 2.25 12.86 -8.38
C GLN A 25 1.73 11.43 -8.19
N LEU A 26 1.71 10.93 -6.96
CA LEU A 26 1.24 9.57 -6.67
C LEU A 26 -0.26 9.43 -7.00
N HIS A 27 -1.09 10.39 -6.59
CA HIS A 27 -2.52 10.38 -6.89
C HIS A 27 -2.77 10.41 -8.41
N VAL A 28 -2.10 11.29 -9.15
CA VAL A 28 -2.26 11.41 -10.60
C VAL A 28 -1.86 10.12 -11.32
N GLU A 29 -0.74 9.50 -10.94
CA GLU A 29 -0.29 8.26 -11.57
C GLU A 29 -1.15 7.05 -11.19
N MET A 30 -1.68 7.01 -9.96
CA MET A 30 -2.67 6.01 -9.56
C MET A 30 -3.97 6.16 -10.37
N GLN A 31 -4.51 7.38 -10.49
CA GLN A 31 -5.72 7.63 -11.27
C GLN A 31 -5.53 7.25 -12.74
N ARG A 32 -4.39 7.63 -13.33
CA ARG A 32 -4.05 7.23 -14.71
C ARG A 32 -4.04 5.71 -14.89
N SER A 33 -3.51 4.98 -13.91
CA SER A 33 -3.47 3.52 -13.96
C SER A 33 -4.87 2.90 -13.89
N ILE A 34 -5.76 3.46 -13.08
CA ILE A 34 -7.17 3.07 -12.97
C ILE A 34 -7.91 3.36 -14.28
N ASP A 35 -7.77 4.57 -14.82
CA ASP A 35 -8.41 4.97 -16.08
C ASP A 35 -7.96 4.09 -17.25
N TYR A 36 -6.66 3.78 -17.30
CA TYR A 36 -6.11 2.86 -18.28
C TYR A 36 -6.74 1.48 -18.16
N PHE A 37 -6.79 0.92 -16.94
CA PHE A 37 -7.42 -0.37 -16.68
C PHE A 37 -8.89 -0.37 -17.14
N ASN A 38 -9.69 0.60 -16.70
CA ASN A 38 -11.10 0.70 -17.09
C ASN A 38 -11.30 0.79 -18.62
N THR A 39 -10.39 1.47 -19.32
CA THR A 39 -10.43 1.57 -20.79
C THR A 39 -10.16 0.23 -21.47
N ILE A 40 -9.22 -0.57 -20.97
CA ILE A 40 -8.83 -1.84 -21.60
C ILE A 40 -9.71 -3.02 -21.21
N SER A 41 -10.29 -3.02 -20.00
CA SER A 41 -11.05 -4.15 -19.46
C SER A 41 -12.33 -4.43 -20.25
N GLY A 42 -12.92 -3.39 -20.86
CA GLY A 42 -14.22 -3.48 -21.52
C GLY A 42 -15.38 -3.84 -20.57
N SER A 43 -15.09 -3.95 -19.26
CA SER A 43 -16.06 -4.19 -18.20
C SER A 43 -16.66 -2.86 -17.73
N SER A 44 -17.94 -2.90 -17.38
CA SER A 44 -18.59 -1.80 -16.65
C SER A 44 -18.34 -1.87 -15.13
N GLU A 45 -17.60 -2.87 -14.67
CA GLU A 45 -17.25 -3.02 -13.26
C GLU A 45 -16.22 -1.97 -12.86
N GLU A 46 -16.60 -1.14 -11.89
CA GLU A 46 -15.71 -0.16 -11.26
C GLU A 46 -14.80 -0.84 -10.23
N ILE A 47 -13.62 -0.27 -10.01
CA ILE A 47 -12.70 -0.72 -8.96
C ILE A 47 -13.35 -0.45 -7.59
N SER A 48 -13.69 -1.51 -6.87
CA SER A 48 -14.39 -1.43 -5.59
C SER A 48 -13.47 -1.30 -4.37
N LYS A 49 -12.17 -1.60 -4.53
CA LYS A 49 -11.19 -1.60 -3.43
C LYS A 49 -9.76 -1.50 -3.93
N ILE A 50 -8.91 -0.81 -3.18
CA ILE A 50 -7.46 -0.77 -3.33
C ILE A 50 -6.84 -1.56 -2.17
N VAL A 51 -5.92 -2.46 -2.49
CA VAL A 51 -5.21 -3.28 -1.51
C VAL A 51 -3.73 -2.89 -1.53
N LEU A 52 -3.23 -2.35 -0.43
CA LEU A 52 -1.84 -1.93 -0.30
C LEU A 52 -0.95 -3.10 0.12
N THR A 53 0.17 -3.26 -0.58
CA THR A 53 1.17 -4.31 -0.31
C THR A 53 2.58 -3.71 -0.34
N GLY A 54 3.60 -4.50 0.04
CA GLY A 54 4.99 -4.06 0.08
C GLY A 54 5.33 -3.21 1.32
N GLY A 55 6.58 -2.74 1.39
CA GLY A 55 7.04 -1.90 2.50
C GLY A 55 6.44 -0.48 2.49
N GLY A 56 6.08 0.04 1.32
CA GLY A 56 5.45 1.36 1.18
C GLY A 56 4.09 1.46 1.87
N ALA A 57 3.34 0.35 1.96
CA ALA A 57 2.05 0.28 2.65
C ALA A 57 2.15 0.63 4.15
N MET A 58 3.34 0.54 4.75
CA MET A 58 3.58 0.85 6.16
C MET A 58 3.81 2.34 6.42
N LEU A 59 3.82 3.19 5.37
CA LEU A 59 3.91 4.62 5.55
C LEU A 59 2.70 5.11 6.35
N LYS A 60 2.97 5.81 7.45
CA LYS A 60 1.95 6.23 8.41
C LYS A 60 0.84 7.02 7.72
N ASN A 61 -0.41 6.56 7.87
CA ASN A 61 -1.63 7.15 7.31
C ASN A 61 -1.75 7.14 5.78
N LEU A 62 -0.91 6.38 5.05
CA LEU A 62 -1.01 6.29 3.59
C LEU A 62 -2.36 5.72 3.14
N ASP A 63 -2.84 4.67 3.81
CA ASP A 63 -4.15 4.05 3.61
C ASP A 63 -5.30 5.07 3.70
N LYS A 64 -5.35 5.84 4.79
CA LYS A 64 -6.37 6.88 5.03
C LYS A 64 -6.25 8.03 4.05
N TYR A 65 -5.02 8.37 3.66
CA TYR A 65 -4.79 9.40 2.67
C TYR A 65 -5.35 8.97 1.31
N LEU A 66 -4.93 7.80 0.81
CA LEU A 66 -5.38 7.28 -0.49
C LEU A 66 -6.89 7.04 -0.51
N ASN A 67 -7.47 6.58 0.61
CA ASN A 67 -8.92 6.43 0.71
C ASN A 67 -9.67 7.74 0.49
N ARG A 68 -9.16 8.86 1.02
CA ARG A 68 -9.77 10.19 0.83
C ARG A 68 -9.55 10.74 -0.58
N GLN A 69 -8.37 10.54 -1.16
CA GLN A 69 -8.06 11.12 -2.47
C GLN A 69 -8.68 10.35 -3.63
N MET A 70 -8.73 9.02 -3.51
CA MET A 70 -9.23 8.15 -4.58
C MET A 70 -10.74 7.90 -4.47
N ASP A 71 -11.36 8.21 -3.33
CA ASP A 71 -12.76 7.87 -3.02
C ASP A 71 -13.07 6.37 -3.20
N ILE A 72 -12.08 5.51 -2.96
CA ILE A 72 -12.16 4.05 -3.06
C ILE A 72 -11.71 3.46 -1.72
N PRO A 73 -12.40 2.44 -1.17
CA PRO A 73 -11.94 1.71 0.01
C PRO A 73 -10.48 1.25 -0.11
N VAL A 74 -9.64 1.59 0.88
CA VAL A 74 -8.23 1.18 0.91
C VAL A 74 -7.96 0.34 2.16
N GLU A 75 -7.34 -0.83 1.99
CA GLU A 75 -6.89 -1.67 3.10
C GLU A 75 -5.42 -2.08 2.94
N ILE A 76 -4.74 -2.31 4.06
CA ILE A 76 -3.38 -2.87 4.05
C ILE A 76 -3.51 -4.39 4.06
N PHE A 77 -2.88 -5.04 3.10
CA PHE A 77 -2.86 -6.49 3.01
C PHE A 77 -1.96 -7.10 4.08
N ASN A 78 -2.51 -8.04 4.84
CA ASN A 78 -1.74 -8.92 5.71
C ASN A 78 -1.62 -10.32 5.07
N PRO A 79 -0.47 -10.68 4.47
CA PRO A 79 -0.28 -12.01 3.89
C PRO A 79 -0.17 -13.11 4.95
N LEU A 80 0.07 -12.77 6.22
CA LEU A 80 0.21 -13.74 7.30
C LEU A 80 -1.12 -14.40 7.66
N ASP A 81 -2.25 -13.75 7.37
CA ASP A 81 -3.60 -14.29 7.60
C ASP A 81 -3.88 -15.57 6.77
N TYR A 82 -3.02 -15.89 5.80
CA TYR A 82 -3.18 -17.00 4.87
C TYR A 82 -2.21 -18.17 5.12
N ILE A 83 -1.34 -18.07 6.13
CA ILE A 83 -0.34 -19.09 6.43
C ILE A 83 -0.20 -19.32 7.93
N GLU A 84 0.31 -20.49 8.33
CA GLU A 84 0.81 -20.68 9.68
C GLU A 84 2.17 -19.98 9.81
N HIS A 85 2.33 -19.18 10.86
CA HIS A 85 3.56 -18.43 11.12
C HIS A 85 3.83 -18.34 12.63
N PRO A 86 5.10 -18.15 13.05
CA PRO A 86 5.41 -17.87 14.44
C PRO A 86 4.87 -16.49 14.86
N ASP A 87 4.61 -16.32 16.15
CA ASP A 87 4.30 -15.03 16.76
C ASP A 87 5.58 -14.19 16.93
N ASP A 88 6.11 -13.70 15.80
CA ASP A 88 7.32 -12.89 15.71
C ASP A 88 6.95 -11.40 15.50
N PRO A 89 7.35 -10.48 16.41
CA PRO A 89 6.99 -9.07 16.31
C PRO A 89 7.53 -8.36 15.05
N GLU A 90 8.71 -8.71 14.56
CA GLU A 90 9.28 -8.10 13.35
C GLU A 90 8.55 -8.60 12.10
N LEU A 91 8.16 -9.88 12.08
CA LEU A 91 7.34 -10.45 11.02
C LEU A 91 5.97 -9.76 10.96
N LEU A 92 5.28 -9.64 12.09
CA LEU A 92 3.96 -9.01 12.18
C LEU A 92 3.99 -7.53 11.81
N LYS A 93 5.01 -6.82 12.27
CA LYS A 93 5.19 -5.39 11.98
C LYS A 93 5.39 -5.14 10.49
N ASN A 94 6.10 -6.01 9.78
CA ASN A 94 6.46 -5.84 8.38
C ASN A 94 5.64 -6.73 7.43
N ALA A 95 4.48 -7.24 7.87
CA ALA A 95 3.72 -8.27 7.18
C ALA A 95 3.47 -7.96 5.70
N SER A 96 3.01 -6.75 5.36
CA SER A 96 2.71 -6.34 3.98
C SER A 96 3.92 -6.44 3.04
N ALA A 97 5.14 -6.28 3.56
CA ALA A 97 6.38 -6.38 2.79
C ALA A 97 6.69 -7.82 2.35
N TYR A 98 6.17 -8.83 3.07
CA TYR A 98 6.41 -10.24 2.78
C TYR A 98 5.42 -10.84 1.76
N ALA A 99 4.47 -10.06 1.24
CA ALA A 99 3.44 -10.56 0.32
C ALA A 99 4.01 -11.33 -0.88
N VAL A 100 5.08 -10.81 -1.49
CA VAL A 100 5.75 -11.47 -2.63
C VAL A 100 6.46 -12.75 -2.20
N ALA A 101 7.22 -12.71 -1.12
CA ALA A 101 7.98 -13.87 -0.63
C ALA A 101 7.04 -15.03 -0.24
N ILE A 102 5.94 -14.71 0.45
CA ILE A 102 4.91 -15.67 0.82
C ILE A 102 4.21 -16.22 -0.42
N GLY A 103 3.82 -15.36 -1.38
CA GLY A 103 3.23 -15.81 -2.64
C GLY A 103 4.14 -16.76 -3.43
N LEU A 104 5.45 -16.51 -3.45
CA LEU A 104 6.43 -17.41 -4.06
C LEU A 104 6.56 -18.74 -3.32
N ALA A 105 6.52 -18.74 -1.99
CA ALA A 105 6.57 -19.96 -1.18
C ALA A 105 5.30 -20.81 -1.33
N LEU A 106 4.13 -20.18 -1.49
CA LEU A 106 2.84 -20.85 -1.72
C LEU A 106 2.73 -21.45 -3.12
N ARG A 107 3.55 -20.99 -4.07
CA ARG A 107 3.49 -21.44 -5.47
C ARG A 107 3.82 -22.92 -5.59
N LYS A 108 2.85 -23.74 -5.98
CA LYS A 108 3.07 -25.14 -6.37
C LYS A 108 3.51 -25.23 -7.83
N ALA A 109 4.42 -26.17 -8.13
CA ALA A 109 4.83 -26.44 -9.50
C ALA A 109 3.63 -26.95 -10.32
N GLY A 110 3.27 -26.23 -11.39
CA GLY A 110 2.13 -26.57 -12.26
C GLY A 110 0.81 -25.88 -11.92
N ASP A 111 0.77 -25.03 -10.89
CA ASP A 111 -0.46 -24.30 -10.51
C ASP A 111 -0.54 -22.96 -11.26
N SER A 112 -1.33 -22.92 -12.33
CA SER A 112 -1.66 -21.69 -13.07
C SER A 112 -2.89 -20.96 -12.49
N SER A 113 -3.48 -21.50 -11.42
CA SER A 113 -4.73 -21.02 -10.80
C SER A 113 -4.56 -20.42 -9.40
N ALA A 114 -3.33 -20.30 -8.90
CA ALA A 114 -3.07 -19.98 -7.50
C ALA A 114 -3.08 -18.48 -7.18
N ILE A 115 -4.19 -17.79 -7.46
CA ILE A 115 -4.71 -16.69 -6.63
C ILE A 115 -6.24 -16.74 -6.81
N ARG A 116 -6.95 -17.49 -5.96
CA ARG A 116 -8.38 -17.21 -5.77
C ARG A 116 -8.43 -15.87 -5.06
N ALA A 117 -8.81 -14.84 -5.83
CA ALA A 117 -9.00 -13.48 -5.35
C ALA A 117 -9.87 -13.48 -4.09
N VAL A 118 -9.44 -12.67 -3.12
CA VAL A 118 -10.26 -12.18 -2.01
C VAL A 118 -11.48 -11.45 -2.57
#